data_AF-A0A699S9S7-F1
#
_entry.id   AF-A0A699S9S7-F1
#
_cell.length_a   1.000
_cell.length_b   1.000
_cell.length_c   1.000
_cell.angle_alpha   90.00
_cell.angle_beta   90.00
_cell.angle_gamma   90.00
#
_symmetry.space_group_name_H-M   'P 1'
#
loop_
_entity.id
_entity.type
_entity.pdbx_description
1 polymer ?
#
loop_
_entity_poly.entity_id
_entity_poly.type
_entity_poly.pdbx_seq_one_letter_code
_entity_poly.pdbx_strand_id
1 'polypeptide(L)'
;SGVDVQYAKQLIKDAVDKARTELPNDLPTDPTVQEVNISEQPIMYVNLSGNLPASQLKKLADDFQDKIEALPEITRVDIVGALEQQVNVDVDLTKLQASQLSFTDIENAIARENITDRESYARLDGQPTVTLNVVKRQGENLLDASDKIHELVKESQASMPNGLKITITGDSSNETRNTLNDLINTIIIGFLL
;
A
#
# COMPACT_ATOMS: atom_id res chain seq x y z
N SER A 1 0.41 -11.01 -28.31
CA SER A 1 -0.19 -12.36 -28.22
C SER A 1 -0.33 -12.71 -26.75
N GLY A 2 -1.51 -12.44 -26.19
CA GLY A 2 -1.79 -12.70 -24.78
C GLY A 2 -1.82 -14.20 -24.56
N VAL A 3 -0.85 -14.71 -23.80
CA VAL A 3 -0.93 -16.06 -23.28
C VAL A 3 -2.12 -16.05 -22.32
N ASP A 4 -3.15 -16.82 -22.64
CA ASP A 4 -4.35 -16.92 -21.81
C ASP A 4 -3.91 -17.41 -20.43
N VAL A 5 -4.05 -16.54 -19.42
CA VAL A 5 -3.68 -16.83 -18.03
C VAL A 5 -4.38 -18.11 -17.55
N GLN A 6 -5.57 -18.41 -18.09
CA GLN A 6 -6.28 -19.66 -17.80
C GLN A 6 -5.57 -20.88 -18.38
N TYR A 7 -5.00 -20.78 -19.58
CA TYR A 7 -4.23 -21.86 -20.21
C TYR A 7 -2.91 -22.10 -19.48
N ALA A 8 -2.20 -21.03 -19.08
CA ALA A 8 -0.98 -21.15 -18.27
C ALA A 8 -1.26 -21.81 -16.90
N LYS A 9 -2.38 -21.46 -16.26
CA LYS A 9 -2.83 -22.05 -15.00
C LYS A 9 -3.12 -23.55 -15.13
N GLN A 10 -3.78 -23.95 -16.21
CA GLN A 10 -4.06 -25.35 -16.49
C GLN A 10 -2.77 -26.15 -16.69
N LEU A 11 -1.81 -25.62 -17.46
CA LEU A 11 -0.52 -26.27 -17.68
C LEU A 11 0.28 -26.46 -16.39
N ILE A 12 0.27 -25.45 -15.50
CA ILE A 12 0.96 -25.55 -14.20
C ILE A 12 0.29 -26.61 -13.33
N LYS A 13 -1.04 -26.65 -13.30
CA LYS A 13 -1.81 -27.65 -12.55
C LYS A 13 -1.51 -29.06 -13.05
N ASP A 14 -1.53 -29.27 -14.36
CA ASP A 14 -1.27 -30.56 -15.00
C ASP A 14 0.18 -31.03 -14.75
N ALA A 15 1.15 -30.10 -14.74
CA ALA A 15 2.55 -30.39 -14.44
C ALA A 15 2.77 -30.76 -12.97
N VAL A 16 2.09 -30.09 -12.03
CA VAL A 16 2.14 -30.39 -10.59
C VAL A 16 1.49 -31.74 -10.29
N ASP A 17 0.33 -32.02 -10.89
CA ASP A 17 -0.37 -33.30 -10.72
C ASP A 17 0.48 -34.48 -11.25
N LYS A 18 1.24 -34.28 -12.34
CA LYS A 18 2.16 -35.27 -12.90
C LYS A 18 3.43 -35.45 -12.05
N ALA A 19 3.95 -34.38 -11.45
CA ALA A 19 5.09 -34.46 -10.55
C ALA A 19 4.72 -35.13 -9.21
N ARG A 20 3.45 -35.08 -8.81
CA ARG A 20 2.93 -35.65 -7.56
C ARG A 20 3.19 -37.16 -7.40
N THR A 21 3.27 -37.90 -8.51
CA THR A 21 3.60 -39.34 -8.51
C THR A 21 5.09 -39.64 -8.32
N GLU A 22 5.97 -38.64 -8.43
CA GLU A 22 7.42 -38.77 -8.24
C GLU A 22 7.89 -38.16 -6.91
N LEU A 23 6.99 -37.57 -6.12
CA LEU A 23 7.31 -36.96 -4.83
C LEU A 23 7.48 -38.03 -3.74
N PRO A 24 8.47 -37.88 -2.83
CA PRO A 24 8.59 -38.71 -1.63
C PRO A 24 7.34 -38.62 -0.75
N ASN A 25 6.89 -39.76 -0.19
CA ASN A 25 5.70 -39.83 0.67
C ASN A 25 5.89 -39.22 2.07
N ASP A 26 6.98 -38.48 2.34
CA ASP A 26 7.28 -37.89 3.66
C ASP A 26 6.97 -36.39 3.76
N LEU A 27 6.36 -35.80 2.73
CA LEU A 27 6.08 -34.38 2.70
C LEU A 27 5.09 -33.99 3.82
N PRO A 28 5.44 -33.08 4.73
CA PRO A 28 4.56 -32.67 5.84
C PRO A 28 3.33 -31.89 5.38
N THR A 29 3.33 -31.35 4.15
CA THR A 29 2.21 -30.67 3.50
C THR A 29 2.25 -30.88 1.99
N ASP A 30 1.08 -31.01 1.36
CA ASP A 30 0.96 -31.07 -0.09
C ASP A 30 1.40 -29.75 -0.75
N PRO A 31 2.08 -29.78 -1.91
CA PRO A 31 2.43 -28.57 -2.63
C PRO A 31 1.15 -27.87 -3.12
N THR A 32 0.91 -26.64 -2.64
CA THR A 32 -0.23 -25.82 -3.08
C THR A 32 0.25 -24.79 -4.11
N VAL A 33 -0.45 -24.72 -5.25
CA VAL A 33 -0.25 -23.65 -6.24
C VAL A 33 -1.01 -22.42 -5.75
N GLN A 34 -0.31 -21.52 -5.07
CA GLN A 34 -0.82 -20.19 -4.77
C GLN A 34 -0.39 -19.24 -5.90
N GLU A 35 -1.36 -18.56 -6.52
CA GLU A 35 -1.04 -17.42 -7.39
C GLU A 35 -0.49 -16.31 -6.49
N VAL A 36 0.84 -16.20 -6.45
CA VAL A 36 1.49 -15.01 -5.88
C VAL A 36 1.24 -13.88 -6.87
N ASN A 37 0.32 -12.98 -6.55
CA ASN A 37 0.17 -11.76 -7.31
C ASN A 37 1.35 -10.84 -6.99
N ILE A 38 2.40 -10.92 -7.81
CA ILE A 38 3.65 -10.16 -7.62
C ILE A 38 3.47 -8.66 -7.98
N SER A 39 2.26 -8.25 -8.39
CA SER A 39 1.96 -6.91 -8.91
C SER A 39 1.59 -5.88 -7.84
N GLU A 40 1.75 -6.23 -6.56
CA GLU A 40 1.28 -5.41 -5.42
C GLU A 40 2.34 -4.49 -4.80
N GLN A 41 3.47 -4.32 -5.49
CA GLN A 41 4.54 -3.48 -4.96
C GLN A 41 4.21 -1.99 -5.14
N PRO A 42 4.36 -1.17 -4.09
CA PRO A 42 4.23 0.26 -4.21
C PRO A 42 5.26 0.82 -5.20
N ILE A 43 4.83 1.71 -6.08
CA ILE A 43 5.71 2.41 -7.03
C ILE A 43 6.29 3.70 -6.45
N MET A 44 5.71 4.19 -5.36
CA MET A 44 6.15 5.37 -4.64
C MET A 44 5.51 5.42 -3.26
N TYR A 45 6.16 6.18 -2.38
CA TYR A 45 5.69 6.46 -1.02
C TYR A 45 5.48 7.95 -0.87
N VAL A 46 4.30 8.37 -0.43
CA VAL A 46 4.00 9.77 -0.11
C VAL A 46 3.92 9.93 1.40
N ASN A 47 4.85 10.68 1.97
CA ASN A 47 4.96 10.87 3.41
C ASN A 47 4.38 12.22 3.81
N LEU A 48 3.44 12.20 4.74
CA LEU A 48 2.81 13.37 5.36
C LEU A 48 3.38 13.52 6.76
N SER A 49 4.34 14.44 6.93
CA SER A 49 5.01 14.68 8.20
C SER A 49 4.70 16.06 8.77
N GLY A 50 4.59 16.13 10.10
CA GLY A 50 4.40 17.39 10.78
C GLY A 50 4.01 17.25 12.24
N ASN A 51 4.08 18.36 12.97
CA ASN A 51 3.78 18.42 14.39
C ASN A 51 2.27 18.60 14.65
N LEU A 52 1.45 17.67 14.15
CA LEU A 52 0.01 17.65 14.36
C LEU A 52 -0.43 16.40 15.13
N PRO A 53 -1.61 16.44 15.79
CA PRO A 53 -2.22 15.24 16.37
C PRO A 53 -2.42 14.17 15.29
N ALA A 54 -2.22 12.91 15.66
CA ALA A 54 -2.32 11.77 14.74
C ALA A 54 -3.67 11.70 14.00
N SER A 55 -4.78 12.07 14.66
CA SER A 55 -6.10 12.12 14.02
C SER A 55 -6.22 13.16 12.91
N GLN A 56 -5.53 14.29 13.03
CA GLN A 56 -5.50 15.31 11.97
C GLN A 56 -4.58 14.89 10.82
N LEU A 57 -3.43 14.29 11.13
CA LEU A 57 -2.55 13.72 10.10
C LEU A 57 -3.25 12.59 9.33
N LYS A 58 -3.97 11.71 10.03
CA LYS A 58 -4.76 10.64 9.41
C LYS A 58 -5.86 11.20 8.51
N LYS A 59 -6.66 12.14 9.00
CA LYS A 59 -7.69 12.78 8.16
C LYS A 59 -7.10 13.40 6.89
N LEU A 60 -5.96 14.08 7.01
CA LEU A 60 -5.26 14.65 5.87
C LEU A 60 -4.74 13.56 4.92
N ALA A 61 -4.25 12.45 5.46
CA ALA A 61 -3.83 11.31 4.69
C ALA A 61 -5.01 10.66 3.95
N ASP A 62 -6.18 10.54 4.57
CA ASP A 62 -7.40 10.04 3.94
C ASP A 62 -7.83 10.97 2.79
N ASP A 63 -7.88 12.29 3.02
CA ASP A 63 -8.21 13.28 1.97
C ASP A 63 -7.22 13.22 0.79
N PHE A 64 -5.94 12.91 1.06
CA PHE A 64 -4.91 12.80 0.04
C PHE A 64 -4.92 11.44 -0.67
N GLN A 65 -5.25 10.37 0.07
CA GLN A 65 -5.51 9.04 -0.46
C GLN A 65 -6.59 9.11 -1.53
N ASP A 66 -7.75 9.69 -1.21
CA ASP A 66 -8.88 9.84 -2.13
C ASP A 66 -8.48 10.54 -3.44
N LYS A 67 -7.67 11.60 -3.34
CA LYS A 67 -7.19 12.34 -4.52
C LYS A 67 -6.23 11.53 -5.38
N ILE A 68 -5.35 10.74 -4.76
CA ILE A 68 -4.42 9.87 -5.51
C ILE A 68 -5.19 8.70 -6.13
N GLU A 69 -6.13 8.10 -5.41
CA GLU A 69 -6.96 6.99 -5.92
C GLU A 69 -7.92 7.42 -7.04
N ALA A 70 -8.27 8.71 -7.11
CA ALA A 70 -9.02 9.27 -8.22
C ALA A 70 -8.24 9.27 -9.55
N LEU A 71 -6.93 9.08 -9.52
CA LEU A 71 -6.11 8.97 -10.73
C LEU A 71 -6.35 7.59 -11.38
N PRO A 72 -6.65 7.54 -12.69
CA PRO A 72 -6.96 6.28 -13.38
C PRO A 72 -5.77 5.31 -13.38
N GLU A 73 -4.54 5.83 -13.28
CA GLU A 73 -3.31 5.04 -13.24
C GLU A 73 -3.13 4.27 -11.93
N ILE A 74 -3.92 4.58 -10.90
CA ILE A 74 -3.75 4.05 -9.54
C ILE A 74 -4.78 2.95 -9.28
N THR A 75 -4.33 1.90 -8.60
CA THR A 75 -5.20 0.80 -8.15
C THR A 75 -5.74 1.06 -6.77
N ARG A 76 -4.84 1.41 -5.85
CA ARG A 76 -5.13 1.65 -4.43
C ARG A 76 -3.99 2.44 -3.81
N VAL A 77 -4.27 3.03 -2.66
CA VAL A 77 -3.26 3.66 -1.81
C VAL A 77 -3.42 3.14 -0.38
N ASP A 78 -2.39 2.49 0.13
CA ASP A 78 -2.42 1.91 1.48
C ASP A 78 -1.78 2.90 2.48
N ILE A 79 -2.50 3.28 3.53
CA ILE A 79 -1.98 4.13 4.62
C ILE A 79 -1.23 3.26 5.63
N VAL A 80 -0.01 3.68 6.00
CA VAL A 80 0.83 3.03 7.01
C VAL A 80 1.36 4.06 8.01
N GLY A 81 1.41 3.69 9.29
CA GLY A 81 1.95 4.49 10.39
C GLY A 81 0.94 5.47 10.97
N ALA A 82 -0.34 5.35 10.60
CA ALA A 82 -1.40 6.08 11.26
C ALA A 82 -1.79 5.31 12.52
N LEU A 83 -1.54 5.89 13.69
CA LEU A 83 -2.03 5.34 14.95
C LEU A 83 -3.50 4.95 14.81
N GLU A 84 -3.82 3.66 14.95
CA GLU A 84 -5.20 3.25 15.15
C GLU A 84 -5.73 3.97 16.39
N GLN A 85 -6.85 4.65 16.24
CA GLN A 85 -7.55 5.20 17.40
C GLN A 85 -7.97 4.04 18.29
N GLN A 86 -7.38 3.90 19.48
CA GLN A 86 -8.07 3.19 20.55
C GLN A 86 -9.31 4.02 20.91
N VAL A 87 -10.49 3.56 20.49
CA VAL A 87 -11.75 4.05 21.06
C VAL A 87 -11.76 3.59 22.52
N ASN A 88 -11.42 4.48 23.45
CA ASN A 88 -11.76 4.25 24.86
C ASN A 88 -13.28 4.41 24.98
N VAL A 89 -14.01 3.29 24.94
CA VAL A 89 -15.40 3.27 25.34
C VAL A 89 -15.41 3.36 26.87
N ASP A 90 -15.54 4.56 27.43
CA ASP A 90 -15.84 4.74 28.85
C ASP A 90 -17.26 4.24 29.11
N VAL A 91 -17.38 2.97 29.51
CA VAL A 91 -18.67 2.38 29.81
C VAL A 91 -19.04 2.71 31.26
N ASP A 92 -20.09 3.52 31.43
CA ASP A 92 -20.72 3.72 32.74
C ASP A 92 -21.43 2.42 33.17
N LEU A 93 -20.72 1.62 33.98
CA LEU A 93 -21.20 0.36 34.57
C LEU A 93 -22.59 0.48 35.22
N THR A 94 -22.95 1.68 35.71
CA THR A 94 -24.25 1.96 36.33
C THR A 94 -25.41 1.84 35.34
N LYS A 95 -25.18 2.16 34.05
CA LYS A 95 -26.21 2.09 32.99
C LYS A 95 -26.28 0.71 32.32
N LEU A 96 -25.18 -0.04 32.29
CA LEU A 96 -25.16 -1.41 31.79
C LEU A 96 -25.92 -2.39 32.69
N GLN A 97 -25.78 -2.26 34.01
CA GLN A 97 -26.45 -3.14 34.98
C GLN A 97 -27.98 -3.05 34.91
N ALA A 98 -28.53 -1.93 34.42
CA ALA A 98 -29.97 -1.76 34.22
C ALA A 98 -30.51 -2.44 32.94
N SER A 99 -29.64 -2.87 32.02
CA SER A 99 -30.03 -3.35 30.68
C SER A 99 -29.78 -4.83 30.41
N GLN A 100 -29.38 -5.64 31.41
CA GLN A 100 -29.12 -7.09 31.27
C GLN A 100 -28.17 -7.47 30.11
N LEU A 101 -27.26 -6.57 29.70
CA LEU A 101 -26.23 -6.89 28.71
C LEU A 101 -24.95 -7.31 29.44
N SER A 102 -24.44 -8.50 29.11
CA SER A 102 -23.21 -9.04 29.68
C SER A 102 -22.00 -8.35 29.05
N PHE A 103 -20.99 -8.05 29.87
CA PHE A 103 -19.69 -7.55 29.41
C PHE A 103 -19.08 -8.45 28.32
N THR A 104 -19.38 -9.75 28.37
CA THR A 104 -18.94 -10.78 27.42
C THR A 104 -19.53 -10.61 26.00
N ASP A 105 -20.71 -10.01 25.85
CA ASP A 105 -21.32 -9.79 24.53
C ASP A 105 -20.68 -8.59 23.81
N ILE A 106 -20.24 -7.60 24.59
CA ILE A 106 -19.52 -6.42 24.09
C ILE A 106 -18.10 -6.82 23.68
N GLU A 107 -17.40 -7.62 24.48
CA GLU A 107 -16.07 -8.15 24.15
C GLU A 107 -16.11 -9.00 22.85
N ASN A 108 -17.12 -9.84 22.68
CA ASN A 108 -17.26 -10.67 21.47
C ASN A 108 -17.66 -9.88 20.22
N ALA A 109 -18.40 -8.77 20.36
CA ALA A 109 -18.72 -7.90 19.23
C ALA A 109 -17.48 -7.12 18.77
N ILE A 110 -16.66 -6.61 19.70
CA ILE A 110 -15.43 -5.87 19.39
C ILE A 110 -14.33 -6.80 18.85
N ALA A 111 -14.16 -7.99 19.43
CA ALA A 111 -13.13 -8.94 19.00
C ALA A 111 -13.39 -9.54 17.60
N ARG A 112 -14.62 -9.44 17.07
CA ARG A 112 -14.96 -9.92 15.72
C ARG A 112 -14.81 -8.86 14.63
N GLU A 113 -14.62 -7.59 14.97
CA GLU A 113 -14.67 -6.51 13.98
C GLU A 113 -13.32 -5.86 13.64
N ASN A 114 -12.28 -5.95 14.47
CA ASN A 114 -10.96 -5.41 14.10
C ASN A 114 -9.81 -6.10 14.86
N ILE A 115 -9.16 -7.06 14.21
CA ILE A 115 -7.75 -7.36 14.50
C ILE A 115 -6.97 -6.67 13.38
N THR A 116 -6.71 -5.38 13.56
CA THR A 116 -5.81 -4.65 12.68
C THR A 116 -4.41 -4.74 13.26
N ASP A 117 -3.46 -5.01 12.37
CA ASP A 117 -2.05 -5.17 12.69
C ASP A 117 -1.47 -3.94 13.41
N ARG A 118 -0.62 -4.21 14.39
CA ARG A 118 0.03 -3.19 15.24
C ARG A 118 0.91 -2.28 14.38
N GLU A 119 0.41 -1.14 13.95
CA GLU A 119 1.17 -0.20 13.13
C GLU A 119 2.27 0.52 13.93
N SER A 120 3.49 0.44 13.41
CA SER A 120 4.71 1.04 13.96
C SER A 120 4.67 2.57 13.85
N TYR A 121 5.23 3.27 14.83
CA TYR A 121 5.44 4.72 14.78
C TYR A 121 6.42 5.06 13.64
N ALA A 122 5.90 5.40 12.46
CA ALA A 122 6.73 5.96 11.41
C ALA A 122 7.13 7.39 11.82
N ARG A 123 8.44 7.65 11.84
CA ARG A 123 8.99 9.00 12.00
C ARG A 123 9.86 9.31 10.80
N LEU A 124 9.63 10.47 10.20
CA LEU A 124 10.50 11.02 9.16
C LEU A 124 11.16 12.27 9.73
N ASP A 125 12.50 12.30 9.72
CA ASP A 125 13.30 13.40 10.29
C ASP A 125 12.94 13.76 11.75
N GLY A 126 12.53 12.76 12.53
CA GLY A 126 12.14 12.92 13.94
C GLY A 126 10.71 13.46 14.15
N GLN A 127 9.98 13.79 13.08
CA GLN A 127 8.57 14.19 13.15
C GLN A 127 7.64 12.99 12.98
N PRO A 128 6.46 12.97 13.62
CA PRO A 128 5.40 12.03 13.28
C PRO A 128 5.09 12.09 11.79
N THR A 129 4.99 10.93 11.14
CA THR A 129 4.63 10.85 9.72
C THR A 129 3.56 9.78 9.50
N VAL A 130 2.69 10.03 8.55
CA VAL A 130 1.83 9.02 7.94
C VAL A 130 2.36 8.78 6.53
N THR A 131 2.48 7.53 6.12
CA THR A 131 3.00 7.17 4.80
C THR A 131 1.89 6.55 3.97
N LEU A 132 1.78 6.99 2.72
CA LEU A 132 0.87 6.47 1.71
C LEU A 132 1.67 5.63 0.72
N ASN A 133 1.38 4.35 0.66
CA ASN A 133 1.95 3.41 -0.30
C ASN A 133 1.10 3.42 -1.55
N VAL A 134 1.64 3.95 -2.66
CA VAL A 134 0.87 4.08 -3.90
C VAL A 134 1.12 2.89 -4.80
N VAL A 135 0.06 2.15 -5.13
CA VAL A 135 0.13 0.99 -6.01
C VAL A 135 -0.46 1.33 -7.37
N LYS A 136 0.38 1.28 -8.41
CA LYS A 136 -0.03 1.57 -9.78
C LYS A 136 -0.85 0.42 -10.37
N ARG A 137 -1.82 0.75 -11.22
CA ARG A 137 -2.56 -0.20 -12.04
C ARG A 137 -1.66 -0.87 -13.06
N GLN A 138 -1.92 -2.15 -13.28
CA GLN A 138 -1.21 -2.96 -14.26
C GLN A 138 -1.48 -2.42 -15.67
N GLY A 139 -0.44 -2.30 -16.49
CA GLY A 139 -0.54 -1.77 -17.86
C GLY A 139 -0.51 -0.25 -17.98
N GLU A 140 -0.73 0.50 -16.89
CA GLU A 140 -0.69 1.96 -16.91
C GLU A 140 0.73 2.53 -16.95
N ASN A 141 0.89 3.75 -17.45
CA ASN A 141 2.20 4.38 -17.60
C ASN A 141 2.75 4.87 -16.25
N LEU A 142 3.94 4.40 -15.87
CA LEU A 142 4.59 4.79 -14.61
C LEU A 142 4.99 6.27 -14.55
N LEU A 143 5.49 6.82 -15.67
CA LEU A 143 5.97 8.20 -15.71
C LEU A 143 4.80 9.18 -15.59
N ASP A 144 3.70 8.91 -16.31
CA ASP A 144 2.49 9.72 -16.25
C ASP A 144 1.84 9.70 -14.85
N ALA A 145 1.75 8.52 -14.23
CA ALA A 145 1.29 8.37 -12.86
C ALA A 145 2.17 9.18 -11.88
N SER A 146 3.49 9.08 -12.00
CA SER A 146 4.44 9.84 -11.18
C SER A 146 4.25 11.35 -11.38
N ASP A 147 4.20 11.84 -12.62
CA ASP A 147 4.08 13.27 -12.92
C ASP A 147 2.79 13.86 -12.32
N LYS A 148 1.65 13.17 -12.47
CA LYS A 148 0.38 13.57 -11.87
C LYS A 148 0.43 13.61 -10.35
N ILE A 149 1.09 12.64 -9.71
CA ILE A 149 1.21 12.62 -8.25
C ILE A 149 2.14 13.74 -7.76
N HIS A 150 3.24 14.01 -8.45
CA HIS A 150 4.11 15.15 -8.14
C HIS A 150 3.37 16.49 -8.27
N GLU A 151 2.53 16.64 -9.30
CA GLU A 151 1.69 17.81 -9.48
C GLU A 151 0.67 17.95 -8.33
N LEU A 152 -0.05 16.87 -8.00
CA LEU A 152 -1.01 16.84 -6.90
C LEU A 152 -0.36 17.17 -5.55
N VAL A 153 0.84 16.64 -5.29
CA VAL A 153 1.64 16.95 -4.09
C VAL A 153 2.01 18.42 -4.07
N LYS A 154 2.47 18.98 -5.20
CA LYS A 154 2.87 20.39 -5.30
C LYS A 154 1.68 21.33 -5.04
N GLU A 155 0.52 21.04 -5.62
CA GLU A 155 -0.70 21.81 -5.40
C GLU A 155 -1.16 21.73 -3.95
N SER A 156 -1.17 20.52 -3.39
CA SER A 156 -1.63 20.29 -2.02
C SER A 156 -0.68 20.94 -1.01
N GLN A 157 0.63 20.84 -1.21
CA GLN A 157 1.65 21.47 -0.37
C GLN A 157 1.52 23.01 -0.37
N ALA A 158 1.12 23.63 -1.49
CA ALA A 158 0.93 25.08 -1.56
C ALA A 158 -0.26 25.58 -0.72
N SER A 159 -1.26 24.72 -0.50
CA SER A 159 -2.46 25.01 0.30
C SER A 159 -2.34 24.61 1.77
N MET A 160 -1.25 23.92 2.16
CA MET A 160 -1.10 23.37 3.50
C MET A 160 -0.70 24.42 4.54
N PRO A 161 -1.19 24.28 5.80
CA PRO A 161 -0.76 25.13 6.90
C PRO A 161 0.72 24.93 7.24
N ASN A 162 1.33 25.99 7.78
CA ASN A 162 2.73 26.00 8.20
C ASN A 162 3.03 24.85 9.18
N GLY A 163 4.08 24.07 8.90
CA GLY A 163 4.51 22.96 9.75
C GLY A 163 4.09 21.57 9.24
N LEU A 164 3.36 21.50 8.12
CA LEU A 164 3.12 20.26 7.38
C LEU A 164 4.01 20.16 6.14
N LYS A 165 4.56 18.97 5.92
CA LYS A 165 5.41 18.66 4.77
C LYS A 165 4.97 17.34 4.13
N ILE A 166 4.73 17.40 2.83
CA ILE A 166 4.56 16.24 1.97
C ILE A 166 5.91 15.91 1.32
N THR A 167 6.38 14.68 1.45
CA THR A 167 7.64 14.23 0.84
C THR A 167 7.43 12.91 0.09
N ILE A 168 7.76 12.90 -1.21
CA ILE A 168 7.77 11.68 -2.01
C ILE A 168 9.11 10.96 -1.83
N THR A 169 9.06 9.65 -1.60
CA THR A 169 10.24 8.77 -1.53
C THR A 169 10.01 7.49 -2.33
N GLY A 170 11.10 6.82 -2.72
CA GLY A 170 11.02 5.52 -3.41
C GLY A 170 10.31 5.55 -4.77
N ASP A 171 10.29 6.69 -5.44
CA ASP A 171 9.65 6.84 -6.75
C ASP A 171 10.42 6.08 -7.83
N SER A 172 9.86 4.95 -8.28
CA SER A 172 10.46 4.08 -9.30
C SER A 172 10.57 4.73 -10.68
N SER A 173 9.83 5.81 -10.95
CA SER A 173 9.91 6.52 -12.22
C SER A 173 11.29 7.17 -12.43
N ASN A 174 11.97 7.56 -11.36
CA ASN A 174 13.29 8.17 -11.43
C ASN A 174 14.33 7.21 -12.00
N GLU A 175 14.29 5.94 -11.59
CA GLU A 175 15.14 4.89 -12.13
C GLU A 175 14.86 4.70 -13.63
N THR A 176 13.58 4.63 -14.01
CA THR A 176 13.16 4.50 -15.41
C THR A 176 13.67 5.66 -16.27
N ARG A 177 13.56 6.91 -15.78
CA ARG A 177 14.06 8.10 -16.47
C ARG A 177 15.58 8.07 -16.63
N ASN A 178 16.31 7.65 -15.60
CA ASN A 178 17.77 7.54 -15.65
C ASN A 178 18.22 6.48 -16.66
N THR A 179 17.61 5.29 -16.64
CA THR A 179 17.91 4.24 -17.61
C THR A 179 17.67 4.70 -19.04
N LEU A 180 16.59 5.45 -19.30
CA LEU A 180 16.32 5.99 -20.63
C LEU A 180 17.42 6.99 -21.08
N ASN A 181 17.87 7.86 -20.18
CA ASN A 181 18.96 8.79 -20.46
C ASN A 181 20.28 8.06 -20.72
N ASP A 182 20.59 7.01 -19.96
CA ASP A 182 21.79 6.19 -20.15
C ASP A 182 21.79 5.46 -21.49
N LEU A 183 20.63 4.95 -21.92
CA LEU A 183 20.46 4.35 -23.25
C LEU A 183 20.70 5.38 -24.36
N ILE A 184 20.16 6.59 -24.24
CA ILE A 184 20.36 7.68 -25.21
C ILE A 184 21.84 8.05 -25.29
N ASN A 185 22.50 8.23 -24.15
CA ASN A 185 23.93 8.55 -24.10
C ASN A 185 24.77 7.43 -24.73
N THR A 186 24.44 6.17 -24.47
CA THR A 186 25.11 5.00 -25.05
C THR A 186 24.97 4.99 -26.58
N ILE A 187 23.77 5.26 -27.11
CA ILE A 187 23.53 5.33 -28.55
C ILE A 187 24.34 6.47 -29.18
N ILE A 188 24.33 7.67 -28.58
CA ILE A 188 25.09 8.82 -29.10
C ILE A 188 26.59 8.53 -29.14
N ILE A 189 27.14 7.93 -28.07
CA ILE A 189 28.55 7.52 -28.02
C ILE A 189 28.85 6.47 -29.10
N GLY A 190 27.97 5.49 -29.29
CA GLY A 190 28.11 4.46 -30.31
C GLY A 190 28.05 5.00 -31.76
N PHE A 191 27.36 6.13 -32.00
CA PHE A 191 27.35 6.81 -33.30
C PHE A 191 28.57 7.70 -33.54
N LEU A 192 29.26 8.13 -32.49
CA LEU A 192 30.44 9.01 -32.57
C LEU A 192 31.77 8.25 -32.67
N LEU A 193 31.78 6.95 -32.39
CA LEU A 193 32.93 6.05 -32.45
C LEU A 193 33.06 5.32 -33.80
#